data_AF-A0A8J5CJB8-F1
#
_entry.id   AF-A0A8J5CJB8-F1
#
_cell.length_a   1.000
_cell.length_b   1.000
_cell.length_c   1.000
_cell.angle_alpha   90.00
_cell.angle_beta   90.00
_cell.angle_gamma   90.00
#
_symmetry.space_group_name_H-M   'P 1'
#
loop_
_entity.id
_entity.type
_entity.pdbx_description
1 polymer ?
#
loop_
_entity_poly.entity_id
_entity_poly.type
_entity_poly.pdbx_seq_one_letter_code
_entity_poly.pdbx_strand_id
1 'polypeptide(L)'
;MKWLLNSKGLELLYKTHVRSSMEYACHRWGGAANKHLALLDKVQGRAVRLIRDSGAGQEPRLHSLQHRRDVAGLTVMYKVHQQRVPHLHTLRQPLRRTQVTTRAVALAPAELLQPRCRTWHHQS
;
A
#
# COMPACT_ATOMS: atom_id res chain seq x y z
N MET A 1 0.88 -32.20 -17.81
CA MET A 1 0.74 -30.73 -17.89
C MET A 1 1.75 -29.98 -16.99
N LYS A 2 3.04 -30.34 -16.98
CA LYS A 2 4.06 -29.67 -16.13
C LYS A 2 4.98 -28.71 -16.91
N TRP A 3 4.85 -28.65 -18.24
CA TRP A 3 5.75 -27.93 -19.14
C TRP A 3 5.16 -26.67 -19.79
N LEU A 4 3.90 -26.30 -19.47
CA LEU A 4 3.22 -25.24 -20.23
C LEU A 4 3.59 -23.81 -19.79
N LEU A 5 4.17 -23.63 -18.60
CA LEU A 5 4.51 -22.31 -18.06
C LEU A 5 5.96 -22.32 -17.56
N ASN A 6 6.86 -21.85 -18.41
CA ASN A 6 8.22 -21.46 -18.01
C ASN A 6 8.14 -20.40 -16.89
N SER A 7 9.20 -20.24 -16.10
CA SER A 7 9.28 -19.24 -15.02
C SER A 7 8.86 -17.83 -15.45
N LYS A 8 9.25 -17.39 -16.65
CA LYS A 8 8.83 -16.12 -17.24
C LYS A 8 7.31 -16.00 -17.48
N GLY A 9 6.68 -17.08 -17.92
CA GLY A 9 5.23 -17.12 -18.14
C GLY A 9 4.46 -17.06 -16.83
N LEU A 10 4.96 -17.74 -15.80
CA LEU A 10 4.37 -17.70 -14.46
C LEU A 10 4.55 -16.34 -13.79
N GLU A 11 5.71 -15.70 -13.97
CA GLU A 11 5.94 -14.32 -13.54
C GLU A 11 4.98 -13.34 -14.23
N LEU A 12 4.78 -13.49 -15.54
CA LEU A 12 3.85 -12.67 -16.31
C LEU A 12 2.41 -12.85 -15.80
N LEU A 13 1.95 -14.09 -15.64
CA LEU A 13 0.61 -14.39 -15.15
C LEU A 13 0.37 -13.85 -13.73
N TYR A 14 1.37 -14.01 -12.86
CA TYR A 14 1.33 -13.43 -11.52
C TYR A 14 1.21 -11.90 -11.60
N LYS A 15 2.04 -11.24 -12.43
CA LYS A 15 2.03 -9.78 -12.61
C LYS A 15 0.69 -9.26 -13.13
N THR A 16 0.11 -9.90 -14.13
CA THR A 16 -1.09 -9.41 -14.82
C THR A 16 -2.36 -9.64 -14.02
N HIS A 17 -2.48 -10.75 -13.28
CA HIS A 17 -3.75 -11.14 -12.68
C HIS A 17 -3.79 -10.96 -11.15
N VAL A 18 -2.79 -11.51 -10.46
CA VAL A 18 -2.75 -11.52 -8.99
C VAL A 18 -2.15 -10.23 -8.45
N ARG A 19 -0.99 -9.84 -8.99
CA ARG A 19 -0.25 -8.66 -8.55
C ARG A 19 -0.98 -7.37 -8.91
N SER A 20 -1.58 -7.26 -10.09
CA SER A 20 -2.41 -6.11 -10.48
C SER A 20 -3.54 -5.87 -9.48
N SER A 21 -4.26 -6.93 -9.11
CA SER A 21 -5.33 -6.87 -8.11
C SER A 21 -4.81 -6.41 -6.75
N MET A 22 -3.62 -6.88 -6.34
CA MET A 22 -3.01 -6.46 -5.08
C MET A 22 -2.48 -5.02 -5.09
N GLU A 23 -2.01 -4.56 -6.25
CA GLU A 23 -1.44 -3.22 -6.42
C GLU A 23 -2.52 -2.15 -6.58
N TYR A 24 -3.54 -2.38 -7.42
CA TYR A 24 -4.59 -1.39 -7.65
C TYR A 24 -5.63 -1.34 -6.51
N ALA A 25 -5.80 -2.42 -5.76
CA ALA A 25 -6.63 -2.43 -4.55
C ALA A 25 -5.88 -1.93 -3.30
N CYS A 26 -4.67 -1.37 -3.42
CA CYS A 26 -3.90 -0.88 -2.28
C CYS A 26 -4.66 0.14 -1.42
N HIS A 27 -5.55 0.95 -2.00
CA HIS A 27 -6.41 1.88 -1.27
C HIS A 27 -7.43 1.18 -0.36
N ARG A 28 -7.88 -0.01 -0.75
CA ARG A 28 -8.87 -0.80 0.01
C ARG A 28 -8.25 -1.43 1.26
N TRP A 29 -6.97 -1.80 1.19
CA TRP A 29 -6.30 -2.48 2.30
C TRP A 29 -5.13 -1.71 2.90
N GLY A 30 -4.81 -0.51 2.40
CA GLY A 30 -3.71 0.32 2.89
C GLY A 30 -3.87 0.72 4.36
N GLY A 31 -5.12 0.78 4.85
CA GLY A 31 -5.45 0.96 6.26
C GLY A 31 -5.76 -0.34 7.02
N ALA A 32 -5.58 -1.51 6.42
CA ALA A 32 -5.85 -2.79 7.08
C ALA A 32 -4.80 -3.08 8.16
N ALA A 33 -5.17 -3.86 9.17
CA ALA A 33 -4.23 -4.27 10.22
C ALA A 33 -3.06 -5.07 9.63
N ASN A 34 -1.88 -4.95 10.24
CA ASN A 34 -0.65 -5.65 9.81
C ASN A 34 -0.84 -7.16 9.63
N LYS A 35 -1.72 -7.79 10.43
CA LYS A 35 -2.08 -9.21 10.30
C LYS A 35 -2.66 -9.56 8.93
N HIS A 36 -3.54 -8.71 8.39
CA HIS A 36 -4.14 -8.92 7.07
C HIS A 36 -3.17 -8.60 5.94
N LEU A 37 -2.33 -7.57 6.12
CA LEU A 37 -1.28 -7.23 5.16
C LEU A 37 -0.26 -8.37 5.01
N ALA A 38 0.09 -9.02 6.13
CA ALA A 38 0.96 -10.20 6.11
C ALA A 38 0.38 -11.38 5.32
N LEU A 39 -0.95 -11.48 5.16
CA LEU A 39 -1.56 -12.50 4.31
C LEU A 39 -1.29 -12.22 2.82
N LEU A 40 -1.31 -10.95 2.41
CA LEU A 40 -0.96 -10.55 1.03
C LEU A 40 0.53 -10.82 0.75
N ASP A 41 1.40 -10.52 1.70
CA ASP A 41 2.82 -10.80 1.59
C ASP A 41 3.08 -12.33 1.48
N LYS A 42 2.29 -13.16 2.17
CA LYS A 42 2.32 -14.62 2.01
C LYS A 42 1.88 -15.08 0.61
N VAL A 43 0.89 -14.43 0.00
CA VAL A 43 0.47 -14.70 -1.39
C VAL A 43 1.62 -14.40 -2.35
N GLN A 44 2.26 -13.24 -2.21
CA GLN A 44 3.45 -12.90 -3.01
C GLN A 44 4.58 -13.92 -2.79
N GLY A 45 4.86 -14.29 -1.53
CA GLY A 45 5.87 -15.29 -1.21
C GLY A 45 5.58 -16.68 -1.79
N ARG A 46 4.31 -17.08 -1.86
CA ARG A 46 3.91 -18.33 -2.56
C ARG A 46 4.15 -18.21 -4.07
N ALA A 47 3.80 -17.09 -4.69
CA ALA A 47 4.04 -16.88 -6.11
C ALA A 47 5.54 -16.89 -6.46
N VAL A 48 6.37 -16.22 -5.65
CA VAL A 48 7.84 -16.23 -5.80
C VAL A 48 8.39 -17.65 -5.76
N ARG A 49 7.94 -18.48 -4.79
CA ARG A 49 8.34 -19.88 -4.70
C ARG A 49 7.96 -20.68 -5.95
N LEU A 50 6.70 -20.57 -6.40
CA LEU A 50 6.25 -21.26 -7.61
C LEU A 50 7.05 -20.85 -8.85
N ILE A 51 7.41 -19.57 -8.98
CA ILE A 51 8.22 -19.07 -10.11
C ILE A 51 9.64 -19.65 -10.02
N ARG A 52 10.25 -19.63 -8.83
CA ARG A 52 11.59 -20.18 -8.59
C ARG A 52 11.66 -21.68 -8.84
N ASP A 53 10.64 -22.43 -8.43
CA ASP A 53 10.58 -23.88 -8.60
C ASP A 53 10.35 -24.28 -10.07
N SER A 54 9.90 -23.35 -10.92
CA SER A 54 9.57 -23.58 -12.34
C SER A 54 10.70 -23.30 -13.34
N GLY A 55 11.89 -22.88 -12.90
CA GLY A 55 13.01 -22.63 -13.82
C GLY A 55 14.35 -22.30 -13.16
N ALA A 56 15.43 -22.46 -13.90
CA ALA A 56 16.80 -22.30 -13.43
C ALA A 56 17.13 -20.85 -13.00
N GLY A 57 17.07 -20.58 -11.69
CA GLY A 57 17.88 -19.57 -11.00
C GLY A 57 17.56 -18.09 -11.23
N GLN A 58 16.55 -17.72 -12.01
CA GLN A 58 16.23 -16.31 -12.23
C GLN A 58 15.34 -15.77 -11.10
N GLU A 59 15.89 -14.90 -10.24
CA GLU A 59 15.14 -14.26 -9.16
C GLU A 59 14.01 -13.38 -9.74
N PRO A 60 12.74 -13.58 -9.31
CA PRO A 60 11.62 -12.79 -9.78
C PRO A 60 11.83 -11.30 -9.46
N ARG A 61 11.75 -10.43 -10.47
CA ARG A 61 11.87 -8.97 -10.29
C ARG A 61 10.55 -8.42 -9.74
N LEU A 62 10.32 -8.63 -8.46
CA LEU A 62 9.09 -8.30 -7.75
C LEU A 62 9.40 -7.37 -6.56
N HIS A 63 9.02 -6.09 -6.66
CA HIS A 63 9.08 -5.17 -5.52
C HIS A 63 8.18 -5.68 -4.37
N SER A 64 8.52 -5.29 -3.12
CA SER A 64 7.67 -5.59 -1.96
C SER A 64 6.30 -4.90 -2.10
N LEU A 65 5.26 -5.56 -1.58
CA LEU A 65 3.92 -4.97 -1.57
C LEU A 65 3.85 -3.73 -0.68
N GLN A 66 4.69 -3.66 0.36
CA GLN A 66 4.81 -2.46 1.20
C GLN A 66 5.30 -1.26 0.38
N HIS A 67 6.41 -1.42 -0.34
CA HIS A 67 6.94 -0.34 -1.18
C HIS A 67 5.90 0.16 -2.19
N ARG A 68 5.13 -0.75 -2.80
CA ARG A 68 4.07 -0.38 -3.74
C ARG A 68 2.92 0.38 -3.06
N ARG A 69 2.53 -0.01 -1.84
CA ARG A 69 1.53 0.72 -1.03
C ARG A 69 2.01 2.13 -0.68
N ASP A 70 3.26 2.27 -0.28
CA ASP A 70 3.85 3.56 0.08
C ASP A 70 3.88 4.50 -1.14
N VAL A 71 4.34 4.00 -2.30
CA VAL A 71 4.36 4.76 -3.56
C VAL A 71 2.94 5.17 -3.99
N ALA A 72 1.96 4.28 -3.86
CA ALA A 72 0.57 4.60 -4.19
C ALA A 72 0.01 5.68 -3.26
N GLY A 73 0.23 5.56 -1.96
CA GLY A 73 -0.18 6.56 -0.95
C GLY A 73 0.46 7.92 -1.21
N LEU A 74 1.77 7.96 -1.46
CA LEU A 74 2.51 9.17 -1.82
C LEU A 74 1.97 9.80 -3.12
N THR A 75 1.66 8.98 -4.12
CA THR A 75 1.10 9.46 -5.38
C THR A 75 -0.27 10.13 -5.16
N VAL A 76 -1.13 9.56 -4.33
CA VAL A 76 -2.41 10.18 -3.97
C VAL A 76 -2.19 11.49 -3.22
N MET A 77 -1.33 11.52 -2.20
CA MET A 77 -1.02 12.76 -1.47
C MET A 77 -0.47 13.84 -2.40
N TYR A 78 0.41 13.47 -3.34
CA TYR A 78 0.95 14.38 -4.34
C TYR A 78 -0.16 14.92 -5.25
N LYS A 79 -1.08 14.07 -5.73
CA LYS A 79 -2.23 14.49 -6.56
C LYS A 79 -3.17 15.42 -5.80
N VAL A 80 -3.44 15.12 -4.53
CA VAL A 80 -4.27 15.94 -3.63
C VAL A 80 -3.63 17.32 -3.42
N HIS A 81 -2.31 17.37 -3.21
CA HIS A 81 -1.63 18.63 -2.89
C HIS A 81 -1.34 19.48 -4.13
N GLN A 82 -0.74 18.88 -5.17
CA GLN A 82 -0.17 19.59 -6.31
C GLN A 82 -1.08 19.62 -7.54
N GLN A 83 -1.79 18.52 -7.85
CA GLN A 83 -2.53 18.40 -9.12
C GLN A 83 -3.98 18.89 -9.05
N ARG A 84 -4.45 19.41 -7.90
CA ARG A 84 -5.80 19.99 -7.70
C ARG A 84 -6.91 19.16 -8.36
N VAL A 85 -6.86 17.83 -8.15
CA VAL A 85 -7.79 16.90 -8.79
C VAL A 85 -9.19 17.04 -8.16
N PRO A 86 -10.24 17.42 -8.93
CA PRO A 86 -11.54 17.87 -8.39
C PRO A 86 -12.20 16.84 -7.47
N HIS A 87 -12.17 15.55 -7.83
CA HIS A 87 -12.78 14.48 -7.02
C HIS A 87 -11.98 14.11 -5.75
N LEU A 88 -10.76 14.62 -5.59
CA LEU A 88 -9.94 14.42 -4.39
C LEU A 88 -9.97 15.65 -3.46
N HIS A 89 -10.75 16.68 -3.77
CA HIS A 89 -10.87 17.87 -2.91
C HIS A 89 -11.37 17.53 -1.50
N THR A 90 -12.26 16.54 -1.35
CA THR A 90 -12.75 16.10 -0.03
C THR A 90 -11.65 15.53 0.85
N LEU A 91 -10.57 14.99 0.25
CA LEU A 91 -9.40 14.48 0.97
C LEU A 91 -8.39 15.56 1.32
N ARG A 92 -8.49 16.77 0.75
CA ARG A 92 -7.73 17.92 1.22
C ARG A 92 -8.29 18.31 2.59
N GLN A 93 -7.68 17.78 3.64
CA GLN A 93 -7.87 18.36 4.95
C GLN A 93 -7.40 19.82 4.86
N PRO A 94 -8.18 20.80 5.36
CA PRO A 94 -7.62 22.11 5.62
C PRO A 94 -6.39 21.87 6.50
N LEU A 95 -5.27 22.52 6.17
CA LEU A 95 -4.09 22.51 7.02
C LEU A 95 -4.52 23.01 8.40
N ARG A 96 -4.84 22.10 9.32
CA ARG A 96 -5.15 22.46 10.71
C ARG A 96 -3.82 22.82 11.33
N ARG A 97 -3.45 24.10 11.23
CA ARG A 97 -2.46 24.69 12.12
C ARG A 97 -3.04 24.61 13.51
N THR A 98 -2.60 23.63 14.29
CA THR A 98 -2.84 23.61 15.73
C THR A 98 -2.19 24.87 16.30
N GLN A 99 -2.98 25.88 16.64
CA GLN A 99 -2.50 26.99 17.45
C GLN A 99 -2.38 26.46 18.88
N VAL A 100 -1.16 26.15 19.30
CA VAL A 100 -0.85 25.92 20.71
C VAL A 100 -0.66 27.30 21.33
N THR A 101 -1.65 27.76 22.08
CA THR A 101 -1.54 28.99 22.87
C THR A 101 -0.96 28.66 24.24
N THR A 102 0.36 28.49 24.33
CA THR A 102 1.08 28.60 25.60
C THR A 102 1.30 30.08 25.91
N ARG A 103 1.12 30.46 27.18
CA ARG A 103 1.03 31.86 27.66
C ARG A 103 2.28 32.74 27.41
N ALA A 104 3.34 32.20 26.82
CA ALA A 104 4.44 32.95 26.24
C ALA A 104 5.12 32.07 25.17
N VAL A 105 5.40 32.66 24.00
CA VAL A 105 6.13 32.08 22.87
C VAL A 105 5.35 31.05 22.05
N ALA A 106 4.98 31.46 20.83
CA ALA A 106 4.52 30.57 19.77
C ALA A 106 5.73 29.82 19.18
N LEU A 107 5.93 28.58 19.61
CA LEU A 107 6.87 27.64 19.00
C LEU A 107 6.06 26.50 18.39
N ALA A 108 6.18 26.32 17.07
CA ALA A 108 5.36 25.40 16.30
C ALA A 108 5.95 23.98 16.30
N PRO A 109 5.23 22.94 16.78
CA PRO A 109 5.56 21.55 16.49
C PRO A 109 4.63 21.04 15.39
N ALA A 110 5.21 20.69 14.23
CA ALA A 110 4.51 20.00 13.16
C ALA A 110 4.37 18.51 13.50
N GLU A 111 3.50 18.15 14.44
CA GLU A 111 3.12 16.75 14.66
C GLU A 111 1.95 16.37 13.74
N LEU A 112 2.24 15.48 12.78
CA LEU A 112 1.24 14.82 11.97
C LEU A 112 0.44 13.84 12.85
N LEU A 113 -0.79 14.20 13.21
CA LEU A 113 -1.73 13.27 13.84
C LEU A 113 -2.11 12.18 12.82
N GLN A 114 -1.52 10.99 12.99
CA GLN A 114 -1.87 9.80 12.22
C GLN A 114 -3.33 9.42 12.51
N PRO A 115 -4.24 9.41 11.50
CA PRO A 115 -5.61 8.96 11.71
C PRO A 115 -5.61 7.47 12.05
N ARG A 116 -5.94 7.12 13.29
CA ARG A 116 -6.19 5.73 13.68
C ARG A 116 -7.64 5.37 13.39
N CYS A 117 -7.85 4.43 12.48
CA CYS A 117 -9.15 3.79 12.27
C CYS A 117 -9.55 3.03 13.54
N ARG A 118 -10.63 3.44 14.21
CA ARG A 118 -11.22 2.71 15.33
C ARG A 118 -12.09 1.57 14.78
N THR A 119 -11.53 0.39 14.62
CA THR A 119 -12.34 -0.82 14.42
C THR A 119 -12.96 -1.19 15.76
N TRP A 120 -14.24 -0.87 15.95
CA TRP A 120 -15.03 -1.35 17.07
C TRP A 120 -15.28 -2.84 16.91
N HIS A 121 -14.75 -3.66 17.81
CA HIS A 121 -15.17 -5.05 17.96
C HIS A 121 -16.30 -5.08 18.99
N HIS A 122 -17.54 -5.26 18.53
CA HIS A 122 -18.61 -5.74 19.40
C HIS A 122 -18.29 -7.20 19.73
N GLN A 123 -17.96 -7.47 21.00
CA GLN A 123 -18.04 -8.81 21.57
C GLN A 123 -19.43 -8.92 22.20
N SER A 124 -20.24 -9.81 21.63
CA SER A 124 -21.48 -10.34 22.22
C SER A 124 -21.18 -11.67 22.90
#